data_AF-A0A2S2QFL2-F1
#
_entry.id   AF-A0A2S2QFL2-F1
#
_cell.length_a   1.000
_cell.length_b   1.000
_cell.length_c   1.000
_cell.angle_alpha   90.00
_cell.angle_beta   90.00
_cell.angle_gamma   90.00
#
_symmetry.space_group_name_H-M   'P 1'
#
loop_
_entity.id
_entity.type
_entity.pdbx_description
1 polymer ?
#
loop_
_entity_poly.entity_id
_entity_poly.type
_entity_poly.pdbx_seq_one_letter_code
_entity_poly.pdbx_strand_id
1 'polypeptide(L)'
;MNEAKYFAKENQLTEVYFKDFRQRVKKKLPGEKIADEMISSPFIEYRCETYCKVLDKVNISIQSRFSGARDILKDLTLLSPERLKYYSKNNKPLPKDSFSKLSSWIPCINLDQIKNEYTIFSKSYKELISGYDITLIIHQESHSEPNSESESLTSDDEIEQNKSVKKEIGIDKILYILSTYDLQAAFPNLHIAFKALGTLPVSSSSTERSFSKVKIIKSRLRSTIYQDRLESLMFFGCERDVSINYEDAINAFGHSSEVPIKALIFK
;
A
#
# COMPACT_ATOMS: atom_id res chain seq x y z
N MET A 1 -17.10 19.88 6.96
CA MET A 1 -17.61 20.37 8.26
C MET A 1 -19.03 19.88 8.58
N ASN A 2 -19.95 19.84 7.62
CA ASN A 2 -21.34 19.40 7.88
C ASN A 2 -21.45 17.91 8.24
N GLU A 3 -20.67 17.03 7.60
CA GLU A 3 -20.61 15.61 7.94
C GLU A 3 -20.10 15.35 9.36
N ALA A 4 -19.06 16.06 9.79
CA ALA A 4 -18.51 15.92 11.15
C ALA A 4 -19.53 16.36 12.22
N LYS A 5 -20.32 17.41 11.94
CA LYS A 5 -21.40 17.85 12.83
C LYS A 5 -22.56 16.85 12.87
N TYR A 6 -22.89 16.23 11.74
CA TYR A 6 -23.90 15.18 11.67
C TYR A 6 -23.48 13.95 12.48
N PHE A 7 -22.26 13.47 12.29
CA PHE A 7 -21.66 12.37 13.04
C PHE A 7 -21.61 12.63 14.55
N ALA A 8 -21.24 13.85 14.96
CA ALA A 8 -21.22 14.23 16.37
C ALA A 8 -22.62 14.20 17.00
N LYS A 9 -23.64 14.66 16.26
CA LYS A 9 -25.03 14.64 16.69
C LYS A 9 -25.59 13.22 16.79
N GLU A 10 -25.23 12.36 15.85
CA GLU A 10 -25.61 10.94 15.81
C GLU A 10 -25.02 10.15 17.00
N ASN A 11 -23.79 10.47 17.39
CA ASN A 11 -23.07 9.82 18.50
C ASN A 11 -23.22 10.56 19.85
N GLN A 12 -24.14 11.51 19.96
CA GLN A 12 -24.40 12.30 21.19
C GLN A 12 -23.13 12.95 21.79
N LEU A 13 -22.18 13.36 20.96
CA LEU A 13 -20.95 14.01 21.42
C LEU A 13 -21.24 15.47 21.80
N THR A 14 -20.87 15.88 23.01
CA THR A 14 -20.99 17.26 23.47
C THR A 14 -20.02 18.18 22.73
N GLU A 15 -20.53 19.22 22.08
CA GLU A 15 -19.70 20.30 21.53
C GLU A 15 -19.03 21.06 22.67
N VAL A 16 -17.69 20.99 22.73
CA VAL A 16 -16.89 21.73 23.70
C VAL A 16 -16.31 22.96 23.02
N TYR A 17 -16.68 24.15 23.49
CA TYR A 17 -16.06 25.41 23.04
C TYR A 17 -14.67 25.56 23.62
N PHE A 18 -13.76 26.16 22.85
CA PHE A 18 -12.46 26.54 23.39
C PHE A 18 -12.63 27.57 24.50
N LYS A 19 -11.80 27.47 25.54
CA LYS A 19 -11.84 28.40 26.66
C LYS A 19 -11.32 29.77 26.20
N ASP A 20 -12.16 30.80 26.32
CA ASP A 20 -11.76 32.17 25.98
C ASP A 20 -10.78 32.72 27.03
N PHE A 21 -9.60 33.14 26.58
CA PHE A 21 -8.63 33.83 27.40
C PHE A 21 -8.73 35.33 27.15
N ARG A 22 -8.97 36.12 28.21
CA ARG A 22 -8.95 37.58 28.12
C ARG A 22 -7.51 38.06 27.98
N GLN A 23 -7.14 38.52 26.78
CA GLN A 23 -5.86 39.17 26.57
C GLN A 23 -5.86 40.57 27.20
N ARG A 24 -4.85 40.89 28.02
CA ARG A 24 -4.70 42.22 28.62
C ARG A 24 -4.13 43.18 27.59
N VAL A 25 -4.95 44.12 27.11
CA VAL A 25 -4.55 45.16 26.16
C VAL A 25 -4.21 46.45 26.92
N LYS A 26 -3.13 47.15 26.55
CA LYS A 26 -2.81 48.49 27.07
C LYS A 26 -3.69 49.54 26.36
N LYS A 27 -4.19 50.53 27.10
CA LYS A 27 -4.98 51.63 26.51
C LYS A 27 -4.09 52.46 25.57
N LYS A 28 -4.62 52.80 24.39
CA LYS A 28 -3.94 53.56 23.33
C LYS A 28 -4.00 55.07 23.62
N LEU A 29 -2.89 55.77 23.34
CA LEU A 29 -2.85 57.25 23.32
C LEU A 29 -2.98 57.77 21.88
N PRO A 30 -3.54 58.97 21.67
CA PRO A 30 -3.65 59.55 20.33
C PRO A 30 -2.27 59.73 19.67
N GLY A 31 -2.08 59.19 18.46
CA GLY A 31 -0.86 59.37 17.66
C GLY A 31 0.14 58.21 17.68
N GLU A 32 -0.09 57.16 18.48
CA GLU A 32 0.76 55.96 18.47
C GLU A 32 0.48 55.07 17.24
N LYS A 33 1.51 54.80 16.42
CA LYS A 33 1.45 53.75 15.38
C LYS A 33 1.92 52.43 15.98
N ILE A 34 1.10 51.38 15.86
CA ILE A 34 1.35 50.05 16.42
C ILE A 34 1.38 49.03 15.26
N ALA A 35 2.21 47.98 15.39
CA ALA A 35 2.21 46.81 14.51
C ALA A 35 0.94 45.97 14.74
N ASP A 36 0.41 45.32 13.70
CA ASP A 36 -0.87 44.61 13.75
C ASP A 36 -1.00 43.68 14.96
N GLU A 37 -2.09 43.83 15.71
CA GLU A 37 -2.45 42.92 16.79
C GLU A 37 -2.84 41.56 16.17
N MET A 38 -2.10 40.48 16.47
CA MET A 38 -2.53 39.13 16.09
C MET A 38 -3.84 38.81 16.80
N ILE A 39 -4.91 38.61 16.02
CA ILE A 39 -6.20 38.11 16.52
C ILE A 39 -5.99 36.66 16.97
N SER A 40 -5.68 36.42 18.25
CA SER A 40 -5.61 35.07 18.81
C SER A 40 -6.96 34.68 19.41
N SER A 41 -7.93 34.35 18.57
CA SER A 41 -9.04 33.54 19.07
C SER A 41 -8.48 32.13 19.34
N PRO A 42 -8.83 31.48 20.46
CA PRO A 42 -8.35 30.12 20.76
C PRO A 42 -8.60 29.13 19.62
N PHE A 43 -9.67 29.35 18.85
CA PHE A 43 -9.97 28.59 17.64
C PHE A 43 -8.97 28.83 16.50
N ILE A 44 -8.62 30.10 16.22
CA ILE A 44 -7.62 30.44 15.19
C ILE A 44 -6.24 29.92 15.60
N GLU A 45 -5.88 30.05 16.87
CA GLU A 45 -4.63 29.52 17.44
C GLU A 45 -4.57 27.99 17.30
N TYR A 46 -5.61 27.26 17.73
CA TYR A 46 -5.69 25.82 17.52
C TYR A 46 -5.58 25.46 16.03
N ARG A 47 -6.33 26.16 15.16
CA ARG A 47 -6.34 25.90 13.72
C ARG A 47 -4.95 26.05 13.12
N CYS A 48 -4.25 27.15 13.43
CA CYS A 48 -2.94 27.45 12.86
C CYS A 48 -1.82 26.62 13.52
N GLU A 49 -1.82 26.50 14.84
CA GLU A 49 -0.71 25.90 15.58
C GLU A 49 -0.75 24.38 15.66
N THR A 50 -1.92 23.77 15.54
CA THR A 50 -2.07 22.32 15.65
C THR A 50 -2.63 21.73 14.35
N TYR A 51 -3.83 22.13 13.94
CA TYR A 51 -4.52 21.48 12.82
C TYR A 51 -3.75 21.63 11.50
N CYS A 52 -3.40 22.85 11.12
CA CYS A 52 -2.63 23.10 9.89
C CYS A 52 -1.25 22.46 9.97
N LYS A 53 -0.54 22.57 11.10
CA LYS A 53 0.78 21.92 11.26
C LYS A 53 0.70 20.40 11.09
N VAL A 54 -0.31 19.76 11.68
CA VAL A 54 -0.52 18.30 11.55
C VAL A 54 -0.86 17.95 10.11
N LEU A 55 -1.77 18.70 9.48
CA LEU A 55 -2.19 18.48 8.10
C LEU A 55 -1.01 18.63 7.13
N ASP A 56 -0.17 19.64 7.32
CA ASP A 56 1.05 19.83 6.52
C ASP A 56 2.04 18.69 6.73
N LYS A 57 2.25 18.24 7.98
CA LYS A 57 3.11 17.07 8.25
C LYS A 57 2.59 15.80 7.60
N VAL A 58 1.27 15.57 7.61
CA VAL A 58 0.63 14.44 6.93
C VAL A 58 0.81 14.55 5.43
N ASN A 59 0.53 15.72 4.83
CA ASN A 59 0.70 15.93 3.40
C ASN A 59 2.14 15.76 2.95
N ILE A 60 3.10 16.35 3.66
CA ILE A 60 4.54 16.19 3.39
C ILE A 60 4.94 14.71 3.53
N SER A 61 4.44 14.01 4.55
CA SER A 61 4.72 12.58 4.73
C SER A 61 4.17 11.73 3.59
N ILE A 62 2.95 12.00 3.11
CA ILE A 62 2.34 11.28 1.99
C ILE A 62 3.11 11.61 0.71
N GLN A 63 3.39 12.88 0.43
CA GLN A 63 4.10 13.31 -0.77
C GLN A 63 5.53 12.76 -0.82
N SER A 64 6.26 12.77 0.30
CA SER A 64 7.61 12.20 0.37
C SER A 64 7.63 10.68 0.27
N ARG A 65 6.67 9.97 0.87
CA ARG A 65 6.60 8.50 0.79
C ARG A 65 6.19 8.00 -0.58
N PHE A 66 5.26 8.69 -1.25
CA PHE A 66 4.71 8.27 -2.54
C PHE A 66 5.25 9.09 -3.72
N SER A 67 6.30 9.89 -3.52
CA SER A 67 6.98 10.58 -4.61
C SER A 67 7.52 9.55 -5.60
N GLY A 68 7.16 9.68 -6.88
CA GLY A 68 7.57 8.74 -7.94
C GLY A 68 6.72 7.47 -8.05
N ALA A 69 5.91 7.11 -7.05
CA ALA A 69 5.01 5.96 -7.12
C ALA A 69 4.00 6.08 -8.27
N ARG A 70 3.57 7.31 -8.57
CA ARG A 70 2.67 7.61 -9.70
C ARG A 70 3.27 7.21 -11.04
N ASP A 71 4.57 7.42 -11.24
CA ASP A 71 5.22 7.11 -12.51
C ASP A 71 5.42 5.59 -12.67
N ILE A 72 5.74 4.90 -11.58
CA ILE A 72 5.78 3.43 -11.54
C ILE A 72 4.39 2.87 -11.83
N LEU A 73 3.35 3.43 -11.21
CA LEU A 73 1.97 3.00 -11.45
C LEU A 73 1.56 3.23 -12.91
N LYS A 74 1.98 4.34 -13.53
CA LYS A 74 1.77 4.60 -14.96
C LYS A 74 2.36 3.49 -15.82
N ASP A 75 3.59 3.07 -15.57
CA ASP A 75 4.20 1.93 -16.27
C ASP A 75 3.45 0.62 -16.00
N LEU A 76 3.06 0.37 -14.75
CA LEU A 76 2.28 -0.81 -14.37
C LEU A 76 0.90 -0.86 -15.04
N THR A 77 0.28 0.29 -15.34
CA THR A 77 -1.00 0.29 -16.08
C THR A 77 -0.88 -0.32 -17.47
N LEU A 78 0.32 -0.33 -18.07
CA LEU A 78 0.55 -0.97 -19.37
C LEU A 78 0.36 -2.49 -19.30
N LEU A 79 0.65 -3.10 -18.14
CA LEU A 79 0.46 -4.53 -17.92
C LEU A 79 -1.01 -4.92 -17.76
N SER A 80 -1.93 -3.96 -17.71
CA SER A 80 -3.35 -4.25 -17.59
C SER A 80 -3.88 -5.04 -18.80
N PRO A 81 -4.83 -5.98 -18.58
CA PRO A 81 -5.48 -6.76 -19.64
C PRO A 81 -6.08 -5.89 -20.76
N GLU A 82 -6.61 -4.71 -20.41
CA GLU A 82 -7.19 -3.77 -21.37
C GLU A 82 -6.14 -3.16 -22.30
N ARG A 83 -4.99 -2.78 -21.74
CA ARG A 83 -3.88 -2.20 -22.51
C ARG A 83 -3.25 -3.25 -23.41
N LEU A 84 -3.07 -4.48 -22.93
CA LEU A 84 -2.65 -5.60 -23.78
C LEU A 84 -3.59 -5.79 -24.98
N LYS A 85 -4.91 -5.82 -24.75
CA LYS A 85 -5.91 -5.90 -25.84
C LYS A 85 -5.83 -4.70 -26.80
N TYR A 86 -5.57 -3.50 -26.29
CA TYR A 86 -5.45 -2.29 -27.11
C TYR A 86 -4.25 -2.37 -28.06
N TYR A 87 -3.08 -2.73 -27.54
CA TYR A 87 -1.86 -2.84 -28.35
C TYR A 87 -1.93 -4.02 -29.34
N SER A 88 -2.61 -5.10 -28.97
CA SER A 88 -2.90 -6.24 -29.86
C SER A 88 -3.76 -5.86 -31.07
N LYS A 89 -4.75 -4.96 -30.90
CA LYS A 89 -5.68 -4.58 -31.99
C LYS A 89 -5.14 -3.47 -32.88
N ASN A 90 -4.38 -2.53 -32.32
CA ASN A 90 -4.06 -1.27 -33.00
C ASN A 90 -2.64 -1.21 -33.59
N ASN A 91 -1.78 -2.22 -33.36
CA ASN A 91 -0.39 -2.28 -33.85
C ASN A 91 0.40 -0.96 -33.67
N LYS A 92 0.09 -0.19 -32.61
CA LYS A 92 0.77 1.08 -32.33
C LYS A 92 2.10 0.82 -31.62
N PRO A 93 3.16 1.58 -31.93
CA PRO A 93 4.40 1.50 -31.19
C PRO A 93 4.19 1.94 -29.74
N LEU A 94 4.90 1.29 -28.81
CA LEU A 94 4.91 1.73 -27.41
C LEU A 94 5.51 3.14 -27.32
N PRO A 95 5.01 3.99 -26.40
CA PRO A 95 5.67 5.24 -26.05
C PRO A 95 7.15 5.02 -25.70
N LYS A 96 8.02 5.94 -26.09
CA LYS A 96 9.48 5.82 -25.88
C LYS A 96 9.85 5.64 -24.40
N ASP A 97 9.10 6.30 -23.52
CA ASP A 97 9.34 6.30 -22.07
C ASP A 97 8.76 5.08 -21.33
N SER A 98 8.10 4.15 -22.05
CA SER A 98 7.44 2.98 -21.43
C SER A 98 8.44 2.13 -20.64
N PHE A 99 8.08 1.75 -19.42
CA PHE A 99 8.86 0.89 -18.51
C PHE A 99 10.17 1.49 -18.01
N SER A 100 10.45 2.77 -18.30
CA SER A 100 11.68 3.44 -17.84
C SER A 100 11.75 3.53 -16.32
N LYS A 101 10.63 3.82 -15.67
CA LYS A 101 10.55 3.97 -14.21
C LYS A 101 10.42 2.61 -13.53
N LEU A 102 9.73 1.67 -14.18
CA LEU A 102 9.68 0.27 -13.73
C LEU A 102 11.08 -0.38 -13.70
N SER A 103 11.88 -0.19 -14.75
CA SER A 103 13.26 -0.73 -14.81
C SER A 103 14.18 -0.09 -13.77
N SER A 104 13.97 1.19 -13.43
CA SER A 104 14.68 1.84 -12.31
C SER A 104 14.24 1.30 -10.94
N TRP A 105 12.98 0.90 -10.81
CA TRP A 105 12.42 0.37 -9.56
C TRP A 105 12.81 -1.09 -9.31
N ILE A 106 12.88 -1.91 -10.37
CA ILE A 106 13.25 -3.33 -10.30
C ILE A 106 14.57 -3.52 -11.05
N PRO A 107 15.71 -3.62 -10.34
CA PRO A 107 17.03 -3.68 -10.98
C PRO A 107 17.25 -4.91 -11.87
N CYS A 108 16.42 -5.95 -11.73
CA CYS A 108 16.50 -7.16 -12.52
C CYS A 108 15.86 -7.05 -13.92
N ILE A 109 15.24 -5.91 -14.26
CA ILE A 109 14.50 -5.74 -15.53
C ILE A 109 15.32 -4.95 -16.55
N ASN A 110 15.54 -5.54 -17.73
CA ASN A 110 16.13 -4.85 -18.87
C ASN A 110 15.05 -4.11 -19.69
N LEU A 111 15.27 -2.81 -19.93
CA LEU A 111 14.31 -1.90 -20.58
C LEU A 111 14.01 -2.24 -22.04
N ASP A 112 15.02 -2.66 -22.82
CA ASP A 112 14.81 -3.00 -24.22
C ASP A 112 14.16 -4.38 -24.33
N GLN A 113 14.55 -5.29 -23.45
CA GLN A 113 14.00 -6.64 -23.43
C GLN A 113 12.54 -6.66 -22.98
N ILE A 114 12.16 -5.91 -21.94
CA ILE A 114 10.74 -5.84 -21.51
C ILE A 114 9.83 -5.23 -22.58
N LYS A 115 10.32 -4.25 -23.35
CA LYS A 115 9.56 -3.67 -24.48
C LYS A 115 9.34 -4.71 -25.57
N ASN A 116 10.38 -5.45 -25.94
CA ASN A 116 10.28 -6.50 -26.95
C ASN A 116 9.34 -7.62 -26.47
N GLU A 117 9.54 -8.14 -25.26
CA GLU A 117 8.70 -9.16 -24.63
C GLU A 117 7.23 -8.72 -24.59
N TYR A 118 6.95 -7.48 -24.16
CA TYR A 118 5.60 -6.94 -24.14
C TYR A 118 4.96 -6.88 -25.53
N THR A 119 5.70 -6.45 -26.56
CA THR A 119 5.17 -6.40 -27.93
C THR A 119 4.87 -7.79 -28.50
N ILE A 120 5.70 -8.78 -28.19
CA ILE A 120 5.50 -10.17 -28.61
C ILE A 120 4.30 -10.77 -27.88
N PHE A 121 4.28 -10.63 -26.55
CA PHE A 121 3.21 -11.14 -25.71
C PHE A 121 1.85 -10.52 -26.05
N SER A 122 1.79 -9.22 -26.33
CA SER A 122 0.57 -8.53 -26.74
C SER A 122 -0.04 -9.10 -28.03
N LYS A 123 0.81 -9.58 -28.97
CA LYS A 123 0.34 -10.21 -30.21
C LYS A 123 -0.24 -11.59 -29.94
N SER A 124 0.43 -12.42 -29.15
CA SER A 124 -0.02 -13.78 -28.81
C SER A 124 -1.09 -13.84 -27.71
N TYR A 125 -1.36 -12.72 -27.03
CA TYR A 125 -2.25 -12.65 -25.87
C TYR A 125 -3.65 -13.22 -26.11
N LYS A 126 -4.25 -12.96 -27.29
CA LYS A 126 -5.59 -13.46 -27.63
C LYS A 126 -5.61 -14.98 -27.73
N GLU A 127 -4.60 -15.55 -28.38
CA GLU A 127 -4.46 -17.00 -28.58
C GLU A 127 -4.20 -17.71 -27.25
N LEU A 128 -3.34 -17.13 -26.41
CA LEU A 128 -3.04 -17.64 -25.07
C LEU A 128 -4.29 -17.68 -24.17
N ILE A 129 -5.14 -16.66 -24.20
CA ILE A 129 -6.40 -16.67 -23.44
C ILE A 129 -7.33 -17.76 -23.97
N SER A 130 -7.49 -17.88 -25.29
CA SER A 130 -8.36 -18.91 -25.85
C SER A 130 -7.90 -20.34 -25.53
N GLY A 131 -6.58 -20.59 -25.51
CA GLY A 131 -6.03 -21.88 -25.12
C GLY A 131 -6.27 -22.22 -23.64
N TYR A 132 -6.22 -21.21 -22.77
CA TYR A 132 -6.55 -21.37 -21.36
C TYR A 132 -8.03 -21.71 -21.14
N ASP A 133 -8.95 -21.03 -21.82
CA ASP A 133 -10.39 -21.30 -21.71
C ASP A 133 -10.73 -22.75 -22.13
N ILE A 134 -10.05 -23.29 -23.14
CA ILE A 134 -10.19 -24.69 -23.57
C ILE A 134 -9.68 -25.66 -22.50
N THR A 135 -8.52 -25.36 -21.90
CA THR A 135 -7.93 -26.20 -20.86
C THR A 135 -8.87 -26.28 -19.65
N LEU A 136 -9.50 -25.18 -19.24
CA LEU A 136 -10.49 -25.19 -18.16
C LEU A 136 -11.71 -26.06 -18.48
N ILE A 137 -12.24 -25.98 -19.70
CA ILE A 137 -13.41 -26.77 -20.13
C ILE A 137 -13.12 -28.27 -20.02
N ILE A 138 -11.95 -28.72 -20.46
CA ILE A 138 -11.55 -30.14 -20.42
C ILE A 138 -11.39 -30.64 -18.97
N HIS A 139 -10.89 -29.80 -18.06
CA HIS A 139 -10.74 -30.17 -16.64
C HIS A 139 -12.06 -30.15 -15.88
N GLN A 140 -13.07 -29.39 -16.33
CA GLN A 140 -14.41 -29.43 -15.76
C GLN A 140 -15.19 -30.70 -16.14
N GLU A 141 -14.91 -31.29 -17.31
CA GLU A 141 -15.57 -32.52 -17.76
C GLU A 141 -15.01 -33.81 -17.12
N SER A 142 -13.89 -33.75 -16.39
CA SER A 142 -13.16 -34.95 -15.94
C SER A 142 -13.37 -35.41 -14.50
N HIS A 143 -14.15 -34.72 -13.65
CA HIS A 143 -14.38 -35.19 -12.27
C HIS A 143 -15.83 -34.99 -11.77
N SER A 144 -16.60 -36.07 -11.82
CA SER A 144 -17.74 -36.32 -10.92
C SER A 144 -17.25 -37.02 -9.63
N GLU A 145 -17.59 -36.40 -8.48
CA GLU A 145 -17.65 -36.95 -7.09
C GLU A 145 -16.32 -37.18 -6.29
N PRO A 146 -16.34 -37.15 -4.93
CA PRO A 146 -16.81 -36.07 -4.06
C PRO A 146 -15.85 -35.70 -2.90
N ASN A 147 -16.02 -34.47 -2.40
CA ASN A 147 -15.82 -33.96 -1.04
C ASN A 147 -14.44 -34.03 -0.32
N SER A 148 -13.80 -32.86 -0.14
CA SER A 148 -13.19 -32.49 1.15
C SER A 148 -13.15 -30.96 1.30
N GLU A 149 -14.09 -30.48 2.11
CA GLU A 149 -14.16 -29.23 2.88
C GLU A 149 -13.00 -28.22 2.72
N SER A 150 -13.32 -27.08 2.11
CA SER A 150 -12.80 -25.79 2.55
C SER A 150 -13.96 -24.82 2.62
N GLU A 151 -14.41 -24.55 3.84
CA GLU A 151 -15.46 -23.59 4.18
C GLU A 151 -15.17 -22.21 3.56
N SER A 152 -15.91 -21.85 2.53
CA SER A 152 -16.18 -20.46 2.21
C SER A 152 -17.56 -20.12 2.77
N LEU A 153 -17.58 -19.23 3.75
CA LEU A 153 -18.81 -18.63 4.30
C LEU A 153 -19.56 -17.90 3.17
N THR A 154 -20.55 -18.56 2.60
CA THR A 154 -21.57 -17.95 1.74
C THR A 154 -22.76 -17.61 2.62
N SER A 155 -22.99 -16.32 2.84
CA SER A 155 -24.33 -15.84 3.20
C SER A 155 -25.17 -15.83 1.93
N ASP A 156 -26.28 -16.56 2.02
CA ASP A 156 -27.24 -16.88 0.98
C ASP A 156 -27.80 -15.65 0.26
N ASP A 157 -27.94 -15.78 -1.05
CA ASP A 157 -29.16 -15.44 -1.79
C ASP A 157 -28.99 -15.95 -3.23
N GLU A 158 -29.55 -17.14 -3.49
CA GLU A 158 -29.81 -17.62 -4.83
C GLU A 158 -30.85 -16.72 -5.51
N ILE A 159 -30.53 -16.20 -6.69
CA ILE A 159 -31.43 -16.11 -7.85
C ILE A 159 -30.55 -16.05 -9.10
N GLU A 160 -30.52 -17.17 -9.83
CA GLU A 160 -30.16 -17.24 -11.24
C GLU A 160 -31.09 -16.34 -12.06
N GLN A 161 -30.55 -15.37 -12.81
CA GLN A 161 -30.99 -15.06 -14.18
C GLN A 161 -29.85 -14.41 -14.98
N ASN A 162 -29.26 -15.18 -15.90
CA ASN A 162 -28.72 -14.77 -17.19
C ASN A 162 -28.35 -13.29 -17.38
N LYS A 163 -27.18 -12.91 -16.87
CA LYS A 163 -26.41 -11.79 -17.42
C LYS A 163 -25.09 -12.37 -17.91
N SER A 164 -24.80 -12.23 -19.21
CA SER A 164 -23.46 -12.42 -19.75
C SER A 164 -22.50 -11.47 -19.04
N VAL A 165 -21.99 -11.88 -17.88
CA VAL A 165 -20.88 -11.24 -17.21
C VAL A 165 -19.70 -11.50 -18.14
N LYS A 166 -19.28 -10.48 -18.89
CA LYS A 166 -17.94 -10.45 -19.47
C LYS A 166 -16.99 -10.72 -18.31
N LYS A 167 -16.52 -11.95 -18.16
CA LYS A 167 -15.52 -12.32 -17.15
C LYS A 167 -14.26 -11.58 -17.57
N GLU A 168 -14.05 -10.39 -17.03
CA GLU A 168 -12.82 -9.65 -17.25
C GLU A 168 -11.68 -10.55 -16.79
N ILE A 169 -10.72 -10.79 -17.69
CA ILE A 169 -9.52 -11.56 -17.37
C ILE A 169 -8.75 -10.68 -16.37
N GLY A 170 -8.68 -11.11 -15.12
CA GLY A 170 -7.87 -10.44 -14.11
C GLY A 170 -6.38 -10.71 -14.31
N ILE A 171 -5.56 -9.90 -13.65
CA ILE A 171 -4.08 -10.00 -13.68
C ILE A 171 -3.61 -11.35 -13.13
N ASP A 172 -4.34 -11.90 -12.17
CA ASP A 172 -4.16 -13.23 -11.57
C ASP A 172 -4.13 -14.34 -12.62
N LYS A 173 -5.04 -14.30 -13.60
CA LYS A 173 -5.11 -15.29 -14.68
C LYS A 173 -3.93 -15.17 -15.63
N ILE A 174 -3.47 -13.95 -15.91
CA ILE A 174 -2.31 -13.72 -16.77
C ILE A 174 -1.05 -14.28 -16.11
N LEU A 175 -0.88 -14.03 -14.81
CA LEU A 175 0.24 -14.56 -14.04
C LEU A 175 0.19 -16.10 -13.95
N TYR A 176 -1.01 -16.66 -13.81
CA TYR A 176 -1.23 -18.11 -13.83
C TYR A 176 -0.79 -18.72 -15.17
N ILE A 177 -1.29 -18.20 -16.30
CA ILE A 177 -0.91 -18.65 -17.66
C ILE A 177 0.60 -18.58 -17.87
N LEU A 178 1.24 -17.48 -17.46
CA LEU A 178 2.69 -17.33 -17.58
C LEU A 178 3.47 -18.38 -16.79
N SER A 179 2.91 -18.84 -15.67
CA SER A 179 3.53 -19.84 -14.79
C SER A 179 3.22 -21.27 -15.24
N THR A 180 2.00 -21.57 -15.70
CA THR A 180 1.61 -22.94 -16.07
C THR A 180 2.19 -23.41 -17.39
N TYR A 181 2.40 -22.50 -18.33
CA TYR A 181 2.97 -22.83 -19.63
C TYR A 181 4.51 -22.68 -19.66
N ASP A 182 5.17 -22.53 -18.50
CA ASP A 182 6.61 -22.27 -18.38
C ASP A 182 7.12 -21.10 -19.25
N LEU A 183 6.25 -20.11 -19.48
CA LEU A 183 6.58 -18.92 -20.27
C LEU A 183 7.57 -18.00 -19.55
N GLN A 184 7.99 -18.35 -18.33
CA GLN A 184 9.06 -17.67 -17.58
C GLN A 184 10.39 -17.67 -18.35
N ALA A 185 10.69 -18.74 -19.09
CA ALA A 185 11.90 -18.81 -19.91
C ALA A 185 11.83 -17.91 -21.16
N ALA A 186 10.63 -17.76 -21.74
CA ALA A 186 10.40 -16.95 -22.94
C ALA A 186 10.22 -15.45 -22.64
N PHE A 187 9.62 -15.12 -21.49
CA PHE A 187 9.30 -13.75 -21.07
C PHE A 187 9.72 -13.48 -19.62
N PRO A 188 11.03 -13.55 -19.29
CA PRO A 188 11.52 -13.42 -17.92
C PRO A 188 11.25 -12.03 -17.32
N ASN A 189 11.44 -10.95 -18.09
CA ASN A 189 11.27 -9.59 -17.59
C ASN A 189 9.78 -9.27 -17.37
N LEU A 190 8.94 -9.72 -18.31
CA LEU A 190 7.50 -9.56 -18.21
C LEU A 190 6.93 -10.33 -17.02
N HIS A 191 7.39 -11.57 -16.79
CA HIS A 191 6.99 -12.37 -15.63
C HIS A 191 7.35 -11.68 -14.31
N ILE A 192 8.56 -11.14 -14.18
CA ILE A 192 8.96 -10.36 -13.00
C ILE A 192 8.07 -9.13 -12.82
N ALA A 193 7.74 -8.42 -13.90
CA ALA A 193 6.86 -7.26 -13.85
C ALA A 193 5.43 -7.61 -13.39
N PHE A 194 4.86 -8.71 -13.89
CA PHE A 194 3.55 -9.21 -13.43
C PHE A 194 3.59 -9.72 -11.99
N LYS A 195 4.68 -10.38 -11.57
CA LYS A 195 4.86 -10.79 -10.18
C LYS A 195 4.91 -9.58 -9.26
N ALA A 196 5.66 -8.54 -9.62
CA ALA A 196 5.72 -7.28 -8.87
C ALA A 196 4.34 -6.61 -8.77
N LEU A 197 3.56 -6.60 -9.88
CA LEU A 197 2.19 -6.11 -9.89
C LEU A 197 1.29 -6.93 -8.94
N GLY A 198 1.43 -8.25 -8.91
CA GLY A 198 0.67 -9.15 -8.03
C GLY A 198 1.04 -9.05 -6.55
N THR A 199 2.26 -8.61 -6.22
CA THR A 199 2.69 -8.36 -4.84
C THR A 199 2.22 -7.02 -4.27
N LEU A 200 1.63 -6.14 -5.08
CA LEU A 200 1.10 -4.89 -4.58
C LEU A 200 -0.12 -5.16 -3.68
N PRO A 201 -0.20 -4.54 -2.49
CA PRO A 201 -1.34 -4.72 -1.61
C PRO A 201 -2.59 -4.13 -2.26
N VAL A 202 -3.53 -5.00 -2.65
CA VAL A 202 -4.82 -4.60 -3.25
C VAL A 202 -5.88 -4.29 -2.17
N SER A 203 -5.73 -4.84 -0.96
CA SER A 203 -6.70 -4.69 0.14
C SER A 203 -6.11 -4.05 1.41
N SER A 204 -7.00 -3.45 2.21
CA SER A 204 -6.66 -2.86 3.52
C SER A 204 -6.37 -3.89 4.62
N SER A 205 -6.68 -5.17 4.42
CA SER A 205 -6.61 -6.16 5.51
C SER A 205 -5.18 -6.35 6.07
N SER A 206 -4.15 -6.19 5.24
CA SER A 206 -2.74 -6.19 5.71
C SER A 206 -2.42 -4.99 6.61
N THR A 207 -2.99 -3.82 6.29
CA THR A 207 -2.82 -2.61 7.11
C THR A 207 -3.60 -2.73 8.41
N GLU A 208 -4.78 -3.37 8.42
CA GLU A 208 -5.57 -3.64 9.64
C GLU A 208 -4.82 -4.54 10.64
N ARG A 209 -4.18 -5.61 10.18
CA ARG A 209 -3.32 -6.46 11.04
C ARG A 209 -2.20 -5.64 11.66
N SER A 210 -1.54 -4.78 10.87
CA SER A 210 -0.47 -3.90 11.33
C SER A 210 -0.99 -2.89 12.37
N PHE A 211 -2.13 -2.24 12.12
CA PHE A 211 -2.74 -1.31 13.08
C PHE A 211 -3.18 -1.99 14.38
N SER A 212 -3.67 -3.24 14.32
CA SER A 212 -3.97 -4.03 15.50
C SER A 212 -2.71 -4.26 16.35
N LYS A 213 -1.56 -4.53 15.74
CA LYS A 213 -0.27 -4.62 16.43
C LYS A 213 0.18 -3.29 17.02
N VAL A 214 0.07 -2.19 16.27
CA VAL A 214 0.38 -0.84 16.77
C VAL A 214 -0.43 -0.55 18.03
N LYS A 215 -1.73 -0.90 18.06
CA LYS A 215 -2.61 -0.68 19.22
C LYS A 215 -2.14 -1.44 20.46
N ILE A 216 -1.61 -2.66 20.29
CA ILE A 216 -1.04 -3.45 21.39
C ILE A 216 0.28 -2.83 21.88
N ILE A 217 1.14 -2.43 20.95
CA ILE A 217 2.48 -1.90 21.24
C ILE A 217 2.41 -0.51 21.90
N LYS A 218 1.54 0.36 21.37
CA LYS A 218 1.35 1.74 21.83
C LYS A 218 0.14 1.83 22.76
N SER A 219 0.28 1.26 23.95
CA SER A 219 -0.74 1.34 25.00
C SER A 219 -0.76 2.74 25.66
N ARG A 220 -1.81 3.03 26.44
CA ARG A 220 -1.96 4.31 27.14
C ARG A 220 -0.78 4.63 28.07
N LEU A 221 -0.19 3.60 28.69
CA LEU A 221 0.99 3.74 29.57
C LEU A 221 2.30 3.94 28.78
N ARG A 222 2.32 3.63 27.48
CA ARG A 222 3.49 3.71 26.59
C ARG A 222 3.31 4.77 25.49
N SER A 223 2.58 5.84 25.79
CA SER A 223 2.23 6.89 24.82
C SER A 223 3.44 7.72 24.35
N THR A 224 4.53 7.75 25.13
CA THR A 224 5.75 8.54 24.90
C THR A 224 6.86 7.76 24.17
N ILE A 225 6.55 6.62 23.54
CA ILE A 225 7.54 5.86 22.76
C ILE A 225 8.02 6.66 21.54
N TYR A 226 9.34 6.70 21.33
CA TYR A 226 9.96 7.35 20.17
C TYR A 226 9.70 6.55 18.88
N GLN A 227 9.74 7.24 17.74
CA GLN A 227 9.40 6.66 16.43
C GLN A 227 10.28 5.45 16.08
N ASP A 228 11.60 5.57 16.20
CA ASP A 228 12.53 4.47 15.86
C ASP A 228 12.23 3.21 16.68
N ARG A 229 11.98 3.37 17.99
CA ARG A 229 11.68 2.25 18.88
C ARG A 229 10.32 1.63 18.57
N LEU A 230 9.33 2.45 18.20
CA LEU A 230 8.01 1.97 17.78
C LEU A 230 8.12 1.16 16.48
N GLU A 231 8.89 1.64 15.52
CA GLU A 231 9.13 0.99 14.24
C GLU A 231 9.84 -0.37 14.42
N SER A 232 10.93 -0.43 15.19
CA SER A 232 11.61 -1.70 15.48
C SER A 232 10.66 -2.72 16.14
N LEU A 233 9.86 -2.28 17.11
CA LEU A 233 8.92 -3.18 17.79
C LEU A 233 7.77 -3.62 16.89
N MET A 234 7.37 -2.78 15.92
CA MET A 234 6.42 -3.14 14.88
C MET A 234 6.97 -4.23 13.95
N PHE A 235 8.23 -4.13 13.52
CA PHE A 235 8.88 -5.19 12.74
C PHE A 235 8.85 -6.54 13.48
N PHE A 236 9.26 -6.58 14.75
CA PHE A 236 9.17 -7.79 15.57
C PHE A 236 7.73 -8.30 15.76
N GLY A 237 6.74 -7.41 15.81
CA GLY A 237 5.34 -7.76 16.01
C GLY A 237 4.66 -8.33 14.75
N CYS A 238 5.10 -7.90 13.57
CA CYS A 238 4.56 -8.31 12.27
C CYS A 238 5.31 -9.52 11.68
N GLU A 239 6.63 -9.58 11.81
CA GLU A 239 7.49 -10.61 11.20
C GLU A 239 7.89 -11.70 12.21
N ARG A 240 6.89 -12.34 12.84
CA ARG A 240 7.16 -13.40 13.83
C ARG A 240 7.73 -14.68 13.24
N ASP A 241 7.58 -14.87 11.93
CA ASP A 241 7.98 -16.09 11.22
C ASP A 241 9.45 -16.06 10.79
N VAL A 242 10.14 -14.92 11.00
CA VAL A 242 11.57 -14.78 10.71
C VAL A 242 12.36 -15.23 11.94
N SER A 243 13.16 -16.30 11.79
CA SER A 243 14.03 -16.80 12.85
C SER A 243 15.15 -15.79 13.15
N ILE A 244 15.29 -15.42 14.42
CA ILE A 244 16.36 -14.51 14.87
C ILE A 244 17.55 -15.34 15.31
N ASN A 245 18.75 -15.03 14.80
CA ASN A 245 19.98 -15.58 15.34
C ASN A 245 20.31 -14.90 16.67
N TYR A 246 20.07 -15.61 17.77
CA TYR A 246 20.29 -15.08 19.11
C TYR A 246 21.76 -14.77 19.40
N GLU A 247 22.69 -15.56 18.85
CA GLU A 247 24.13 -15.35 19.07
C GLU A 247 24.60 -14.05 18.43
N ASP A 248 24.15 -13.75 17.21
CA ASP A 248 24.48 -12.49 16.53
C ASP A 248 23.90 -11.28 17.30
N ALA A 249 22.68 -11.41 17.81
CA ALA A 249 22.05 -10.37 18.62
C ALA A 249 22.79 -10.14 19.95
N ILE A 250 23.24 -11.22 20.61
CA ILE A 250 24.02 -11.16 21.85
C ILE A 250 25.38 -10.52 21.59
N ASN A 251 26.07 -10.92 20.52
CA ASN A 251 27.36 -10.35 20.12
C ASN A 251 27.23 -8.86 19.78
N ALA A 252 26.21 -8.48 19.00
CA ALA A 252 25.92 -7.08 18.68
C ALA A 252 25.61 -6.25 19.94
N PHE A 253 24.85 -6.80 20.89
CA PHE A 253 24.60 -6.15 22.18
C PHE A 253 25.87 -6.03 23.02
N GLY A 254 26.70 -7.07 23.04
CA GLY A 254 28.03 -7.04 23.64
C GLY A 254 28.81 -5.85 23.11
N HIS A 255 29.03 -5.77 21.79
CA HIS A 255 29.81 -4.70 21.17
C HIS A 255 29.26 -3.28 21.34
N SER A 256 28.06 -3.09 21.91
CA SER A 256 27.48 -1.76 22.15
C SER A 256 28.13 -0.97 23.30
N SER A 257 28.74 -1.63 24.28
CA SER A 257 29.35 -0.98 25.45
C SER A 257 30.32 -1.91 26.19
N GLU A 258 31.32 -1.37 26.89
CA GLU A 258 32.28 -2.17 27.66
C GLU A 258 31.64 -2.99 28.80
N VAL A 259 30.51 -2.54 29.33
CA VAL A 259 29.82 -3.20 30.46
C VAL A 259 29.25 -4.57 30.04
N PRO A 260 28.40 -4.69 29.00
CA PRO A 260 27.90 -5.98 28.52
C PRO A 260 29.00 -6.89 27.96
N ILE A 261 30.05 -6.36 27.32
CA ILE A 261 31.20 -7.17 26.86
C ILE A 261 31.82 -7.94 28.02
N LYS A 262 32.12 -7.24 29.13
CA LYS A 262 32.72 -7.88 30.31
C LYS A 262 31.78 -8.95 30.87
N ALA A 263 30.48 -8.67 30.98
CA ALA A 263 29.50 -9.63 31.47
C ALA A 263 29.31 -10.86 30.57
N LEU A 264 29.50 -10.73 29.25
CA LEU A 264 29.37 -11.81 28.27
C LEU A 264 30.65 -12.65 28.12
N ILE A 265 31.84 -12.09 28.42
CA ILE A 265 33.13 -12.79 28.38
C ILE A 265 33.34 -13.72 29.60
N PHE A 266 32.70 -13.44 30.74
CA PHE A 266 32.89 -14.21 31.98
C PHE A 266 31.96 -15.45 32.10
N LYS A 267 31.79 -16.23 31.03
CA LYS A 267 31.13 -17.54 31.09
C LYS A 267 31.96 -18.64 30.48
#